data_AF-A0A364KWU0-F1
#
_entry.id   AF-A0A364KWU0-F1
#
_cell.length_a   1.000
_cell.length_b   1.000
_cell.length_c   1.000
_cell.angle_alpha   90.00
_cell.angle_beta   90.00
_cell.angle_gamma   90.00
#
_symmetry.space_group_name_H-M   'P 1'
#
loop_
_entity.id
_entity.type
_entity.pdbx_description
1 polymer ?
#
loop_
_entity_poly.entity_id
_entity_poly.type
_entity_poly.pdbx_seq_one_letter_code
_entity_poly.pdbx_strand_id
1 'polypeptide(L)'
;MAEKQTPTETFALTPTNIKKDNSESANHPRKRSTLTWALQGWLLLLAHTICSIALSLSIALAINNYDAIDTTTPRYSDGTLHLRVSDITTLVSAGLVITKFFTTSWAAIAIWKCAYLLTHNGNPKLSTSQLSFMTKYKLPPCFRYPFPLPRGIRSWVVLAILLSIFPQPFIAPLLAGAINWNPTSVPGSANVLVNSTDPSASAVLWEQYPGYAATSVTTRQYVLAKAQGLASLAWSDSSTISSSNGTSLTGNGCRHVVSSNNDGLPTNSTLTNSTLPCIKFQNIVWATAASQISSTVANDVLSFAPSLSQVNTSLDLFTSPGHAILFDPDLLWNSSQTGFHDPTIVSGNQSLGLVFGNGASENCASFKSPFGDFNINSSIPQYLYPWGLGTCYIFANITLTAGVTTSPLSTYISSSRVIEDQTPLDQVHFEPDRWVQEAFWLLPDLLTQIALMNSSQIPTWDNLDLYVENVIRQAYLAAWDSFHQTFDDTTIAPSTMSIAAPVISRIRASVSYARVFAWLGVSLLVAVGGLLLLALQHGEEEPEMPNSIIAGQAAEAKKDAKEIMKDLSSLGFF
;
A
#
# COMPACT_ATOMS: atom_id res chain seq x y z
N MET A 1 49.45 36.13 -14.36
CA MET A 1 50.48 36.32 -13.32
C MET A 1 50.46 35.08 -12.44
N ALA A 2 51.44 34.19 -12.36
CA ALA A 2 52.73 33.96 -12.98
C ALA A 2 52.88 32.42 -12.98
N GLU A 3 53.13 31.76 -14.12
CA GLU A 3 54.45 31.44 -14.68
C GLU A 3 55.46 30.95 -13.63
N LYS A 4 55.80 29.65 -13.68
CA LYS A 4 57.12 29.18 -13.26
C LYS A 4 57.55 27.97 -14.09
N GLN A 5 58.69 28.16 -14.73
CA GLN A 5 59.38 27.28 -15.66
C GLN A 5 60.07 26.07 -14.97
N THR A 6 60.30 25.06 -15.80
CA THR A 6 61.18 23.88 -15.74
C THR A 6 62.61 24.14 -15.23
N PRO A 7 63.39 23.08 -14.89
CA PRO A 7 64.31 22.56 -15.90
C PRO A 7 64.48 21.03 -15.97
N THR A 8 64.86 20.66 -17.19
CA THR A 8 65.44 19.47 -17.81
C THR A 8 66.53 18.73 -17.01
N GLU A 9 66.57 17.40 -17.12
CA GLU A 9 67.85 16.67 -17.10
C GLU A 9 67.83 15.49 -18.09
N THR A 10 68.92 15.41 -18.85
CA THR A 10 69.18 14.56 -20.00
C THR A 10 70.25 13.56 -19.61
N PHE A 11 70.10 12.25 -19.83
CA PHE A 11 71.24 11.34 -19.96
C PHE A 11 70.96 10.16 -20.89
N ALA A 12 72.03 9.71 -21.52
CA ALA A 12 72.09 9.19 -22.88
C ALA A 12 72.14 7.66 -23.02
N LEU A 13 71.68 7.20 -24.19
CA LEU A 13 72.21 6.17 -25.11
C LEU A 13 72.98 4.95 -24.53
N THR A 14 72.50 3.74 -24.86
CA THR A 14 73.29 2.77 -25.66
C THR A 14 72.37 1.73 -26.33
N PRO A 15 72.52 1.43 -27.64
CA PRO A 15 71.81 0.36 -28.33
C PRO A 15 72.64 -0.94 -28.34
N THR A 16 72.02 -2.08 -28.04
CA THR A 16 72.66 -3.39 -28.24
C THR A 16 71.83 -4.24 -29.20
N ASN A 17 72.43 -4.41 -30.38
CA ASN A 17 72.19 -5.47 -31.36
C ASN A 17 72.25 -6.85 -30.68
N ILE A 18 71.17 -7.64 -30.76
CA ILE A 18 71.28 -9.10 -30.63
C ILE A 18 70.46 -9.77 -31.74
N LYS A 19 71.23 -10.12 -32.78
CA LYS A 19 71.32 -11.43 -33.42
C LYS A 19 70.02 -12.23 -33.63
N LYS A 20 69.67 -12.30 -34.91
CA LYS A 20 68.72 -13.20 -35.56
C LYS A 20 69.38 -14.59 -35.68
N ASP A 21 69.05 -15.51 -34.79
CA ASP A 21 69.39 -16.93 -34.95
C ASP A 21 68.16 -17.71 -35.39
N ASN A 22 68.21 -18.14 -36.65
CA ASN A 22 67.35 -19.18 -37.21
C ASN A 22 67.69 -20.48 -36.48
N SER A 23 66.78 -20.97 -35.64
CA SER A 23 66.75 -22.38 -35.27
C SER A 23 65.47 -23.00 -35.81
N GLU A 24 65.64 -23.72 -36.92
CA GLU A 24 64.74 -24.73 -37.44
C GLU A 24 64.58 -25.81 -36.35
N SER A 25 63.60 -25.63 -35.48
CA SER A 25 63.12 -26.67 -34.57
C SER A 25 62.01 -27.42 -35.29
N ALA A 26 62.31 -28.68 -35.65
CA ALA A 26 61.37 -29.63 -36.20
C ALA A 26 60.12 -29.71 -35.31
N ASN A 27 59.03 -29.11 -35.81
CA ASN A 27 57.69 -29.22 -35.24
C ASN A 27 57.20 -30.66 -35.41
N HIS A 28 57.40 -31.51 -34.41
CA HIS A 28 56.53 -32.66 -34.21
C HIS A 28 55.12 -32.14 -33.84
N PRO A 29 54.06 -32.48 -34.59
CA PRO A 29 52.71 -32.11 -34.21
C PRO A 29 52.35 -32.84 -32.93
N ARG A 30 52.38 -32.11 -31.82
CA ARG A 30 51.97 -32.60 -30.51
C ARG A 30 50.45 -32.81 -30.57
N LYS A 31 50.02 -34.06 -30.83
CA LYS A 31 48.64 -34.56 -30.73
C LYS A 31 48.09 -34.43 -29.28
N ARG A 32 47.98 -33.21 -28.77
CA ARG A 32 47.30 -32.92 -27.50
C ARG A 32 45.82 -32.60 -27.75
N SER A 33 45.06 -33.69 -27.66
CA SER A 33 43.68 -33.85 -27.19
C SER A 33 42.55 -33.05 -27.86
N THR A 34 42.18 -33.43 -29.07
CA THR A 34 40.82 -33.20 -29.63
C THR A 34 39.70 -33.55 -28.63
N LEU A 35 39.88 -34.63 -27.85
CA LEU A 35 38.93 -35.09 -26.82
C LEU A 35 38.62 -34.04 -25.74
N THR A 36 39.61 -33.28 -25.27
CA THR A 36 39.38 -32.27 -24.21
C THR A 36 38.56 -31.08 -24.72
N TRP A 37 38.63 -30.79 -26.02
CA TRP A 37 37.91 -29.69 -26.65
C TRP A 37 36.45 -30.02 -26.93
N ALA A 38 36.17 -31.25 -27.38
CA ALA A 38 34.83 -31.78 -27.49
C ALA A 38 34.10 -31.66 -26.14
N LEU A 39 34.75 -32.13 -25.06
CA LEU A 39 34.26 -32.05 -23.69
C LEU A 39 34.02 -30.61 -23.24
N GLN A 40 34.89 -29.67 -23.59
CA GLN A 40 34.79 -28.26 -23.17
C GLN A 40 33.57 -27.54 -23.76
N GLY A 41 33.21 -27.81 -25.02
CA GLY A 41 32.01 -27.24 -25.64
C GLY A 41 30.70 -27.74 -25.02
N TRP A 42 30.64 -29.03 -24.67
CA TRP A 42 29.47 -29.63 -24.02
C TRP A 42 29.26 -29.12 -22.60
N LEU A 43 30.35 -28.87 -21.85
CA LEU A 43 30.27 -28.29 -20.51
C LEU A 43 29.64 -26.89 -20.51
N LEU A 44 29.93 -26.05 -21.51
CA LEU A 44 29.31 -24.72 -21.64
C LEU A 44 27.80 -24.82 -21.89
N LEU A 45 27.36 -25.79 -22.70
CA LEU A 45 25.93 -26.01 -22.95
C LEU A 45 25.20 -26.52 -21.70
N LEU A 46 25.81 -27.46 -20.98
CA LEU A 46 25.27 -27.97 -19.71
C LEU A 46 25.20 -26.86 -18.67
N ALA A 47 26.25 -26.05 -18.53
CA ALA A 47 26.28 -24.91 -17.63
C ALA A 47 25.18 -23.89 -17.98
N HIS A 48 25.02 -23.53 -19.25
CA HIS A 48 23.90 -22.67 -19.70
C HIS A 48 22.54 -23.25 -19.29
N THR A 49 22.30 -24.52 -19.58
CA THR A 49 21.02 -25.19 -19.32
C THR A 49 20.71 -25.20 -17.82
N ILE A 50 21.69 -25.57 -16.99
CA ILE A 50 21.56 -25.60 -15.53
C ILE A 50 21.30 -24.19 -14.99
N CYS A 51 22.06 -23.18 -15.44
CA CYS A 51 21.87 -21.80 -15.03
C CYS A 51 20.49 -21.26 -15.42
N SER A 52 20.01 -21.54 -16.63
CA SER A 52 18.67 -21.13 -17.07
C SER A 52 17.58 -21.76 -16.21
N ILE A 53 17.64 -23.06 -15.95
CA ILE A 53 16.66 -23.76 -15.10
C ILE A 53 16.71 -23.20 -13.67
N ALA A 54 17.90 -23.08 -13.09
CA ALA A 54 18.08 -22.59 -11.72
C ALA A 54 17.56 -21.16 -11.57
N LEU A 55 17.88 -20.26 -12.51
CA LEU A 55 17.41 -18.88 -12.49
C LEU A 55 15.88 -18.79 -12.61
N SER A 56 15.27 -19.53 -13.54
CA SER A 56 13.81 -19.56 -13.70
C SER A 56 13.10 -20.09 -12.46
N LEU A 57 13.60 -21.18 -11.87
CA LEU A 57 13.02 -21.74 -10.65
C LEU A 57 13.19 -20.80 -9.45
N SER A 58 14.35 -20.13 -9.34
CA SER A 58 14.59 -19.15 -8.26
C SER A 58 13.60 -17.99 -8.35
N ILE A 59 13.35 -17.46 -9.55
CA ILE A 59 12.37 -16.40 -9.74
C ILE A 59 10.94 -16.90 -9.47
N ALA A 60 10.59 -18.08 -9.99
CA ALA A 60 9.25 -18.65 -9.87
C ALA A 60 8.86 -19.03 -8.43
N LEU A 61 9.82 -19.53 -7.64
CA LEU A 61 9.57 -20.12 -6.31
C LEU A 61 10.03 -19.24 -5.16
N ALA A 62 11.18 -18.59 -5.25
CA ALA A 62 11.75 -17.82 -4.14
C ALA A 62 11.38 -16.33 -4.19
N ILE A 63 11.21 -15.76 -5.40
CA ILE A 63 10.88 -14.33 -5.54
C ILE A 63 9.37 -14.10 -5.53
N ASN A 64 8.56 -15.04 -6.01
CA ASN A 64 7.11 -14.85 -6.00
C ASN A 64 6.58 -14.72 -4.56
N ASN A 65 5.78 -13.68 -4.29
CA ASN A 65 5.30 -13.27 -2.96
C ASN A 65 6.40 -12.85 -1.97
N TYR A 66 7.62 -12.59 -2.42
CA TYR A 66 8.67 -12.06 -1.55
C TYR A 66 8.37 -10.61 -1.17
N ASP A 67 8.37 -10.32 0.14
CA ASP A 67 8.15 -8.99 0.69
C ASP A 67 9.48 -8.25 0.85
N ALA A 68 9.83 -7.45 -0.15
CA ALA A 68 11.04 -6.65 -0.11
C ALA A 68 10.88 -5.47 0.84
N ILE A 69 11.97 -5.18 1.56
CA ILE A 69 12.03 -4.04 2.47
C ILE A 69 12.27 -2.75 1.72
N ASP A 70 11.86 -1.64 2.31
CA ASP A 70 12.10 -0.30 1.80
C ASP A 70 13.52 0.20 2.16
N THR A 71 13.81 1.47 1.88
CA THR A 71 15.10 2.08 2.19
C THR A 71 15.26 2.45 3.67
N THR A 72 14.15 2.57 4.41
CA THR A 72 14.15 3.00 5.81
C THR A 72 14.27 1.83 6.79
N THR A 73 13.81 0.63 6.41
CA THR A 73 13.96 -0.58 7.22
C THR A 73 15.42 -1.07 7.21
N PRO A 74 15.97 -1.48 8.38
CA PRO A 74 17.28 -2.13 8.43
C PRO A 74 17.27 -3.46 7.66
N ARG A 75 18.39 -3.78 7.00
CA ARG A 75 18.55 -5.03 6.22
C ARG A 75 18.57 -6.30 7.08
N TYR A 76 19.02 -6.17 8.32
CA TYR A 76 19.01 -7.25 9.30
C TYR A 76 17.97 -6.92 10.37
N SER A 77 16.94 -7.74 10.45
CA SER A 77 15.97 -7.75 11.55
C SER A 77 15.76 -9.18 12.00
N ASP A 78 15.73 -9.39 13.31
CA ASP A 78 15.45 -10.69 13.93
C ASP A 78 16.37 -11.83 13.46
N GLY A 79 17.64 -11.50 13.16
CA GLY A 79 18.64 -12.45 12.68
C GLY A 79 18.46 -12.89 11.22
N THR A 80 17.47 -12.35 10.52
CA THR A 80 17.21 -12.62 9.10
C THR A 80 17.62 -11.44 8.21
N LEU A 81 18.25 -11.75 7.08
CA LEU A 81 18.57 -10.77 6.04
C LEU A 81 17.35 -10.56 5.15
N HIS A 82 16.88 -9.33 5.08
CA HIS A 82 15.84 -8.92 4.14
C HIS A 82 16.45 -8.13 2.98
N LEU A 83 16.07 -8.51 1.77
CA LEU A 83 16.55 -7.94 0.52
C LEU A 83 15.65 -6.79 0.09
N ARG A 84 16.27 -5.76 -0.51
CA ARG A 84 15.55 -4.69 -1.20
C ARG A 84 15.22 -5.11 -2.63
N VAL A 85 14.29 -4.39 -3.23
CA VAL A 85 13.98 -4.48 -4.66
C VAL A 85 15.25 -4.38 -5.52
N SER A 86 16.13 -3.42 -5.20
CA SER A 86 17.40 -3.21 -5.89
C SER A 86 18.32 -4.43 -5.81
N ASP A 87 18.38 -5.11 -4.66
CA ASP A 87 19.25 -6.26 -4.45
C ASP A 87 18.77 -7.44 -5.31
N ILE A 88 17.45 -7.69 -5.33
CA ILE A 88 16.84 -8.77 -6.12
C ILE A 88 17.00 -8.52 -7.62
N THR A 89 16.69 -7.31 -8.10
CA THR A 89 16.84 -6.97 -9.53
C THR A 89 18.29 -7.07 -10.00
N THR A 90 19.25 -6.73 -9.14
CA THR A 90 20.68 -6.88 -9.40
C THR A 90 21.07 -8.35 -9.51
N LEU A 91 20.62 -9.21 -8.58
CA LEU A 91 20.87 -10.66 -8.63
C LEU A 91 20.31 -11.31 -9.89
N VAL A 92 19.10 -10.93 -10.30
CA VAL A 92 18.48 -11.40 -11.56
C VAL A 92 19.32 -10.95 -12.77
N SER A 93 19.76 -9.69 -12.78
CA SER A 93 20.59 -9.14 -13.86
C SER A 93 21.94 -9.86 -13.95
N ALA A 94 22.60 -10.13 -12.82
CA ALA A 94 23.83 -10.90 -12.77
C ALA A 94 23.63 -12.33 -13.30
N GLY A 95 22.54 -12.99 -12.90
CA GLY A 95 22.15 -14.31 -13.42
C GLY A 95 21.94 -14.31 -14.94
N LEU A 96 21.27 -13.29 -15.49
CA LEU A 96 21.10 -13.12 -16.93
C LEU A 96 22.43 -12.95 -17.66
N VAL A 97 23.38 -12.19 -17.10
CA VAL A 97 24.70 -11.99 -17.70
C VAL A 97 25.51 -13.28 -17.71
N ILE A 98 25.53 -14.04 -16.61
CA ILE A 98 26.20 -15.36 -16.54
C ILE A 98 25.60 -16.32 -17.58
N THR A 99 24.28 -16.34 -17.69
CA THR A 99 23.57 -17.18 -18.65
C THR A 99 23.95 -16.79 -20.08
N LYS A 100 23.95 -15.49 -20.40
CA LYS A 100 24.35 -14.93 -21.69
C LYS A 100 25.79 -15.31 -22.04
N PHE A 101 26.72 -15.25 -21.09
CA PHE A 101 28.12 -15.63 -21.28
C PHE A 101 28.26 -17.08 -21.77
N PHE A 102 27.58 -18.02 -21.13
CA PHE A 102 27.60 -19.42 -21.56
C PHE A 102 26.95 -19.59 -22.95
N THR A 103 25.84 -18.91 -23.21
CA THR A 103 25.17 -18.96 -24.51
C THR A 103 26.03 -18.40 -25.63
N THR A 104 26.67 -17.24 -25.45
CA THR A 104 27.50 -16.60 -26.49
C THR A 104 28.75 -17.40 -26.78
N SER A 105 29.37 -17.95 -25.73
CA SER A 105 30.54 -18.83 -25.84
C SER A 105 30.20 -20.09 -26.63
N TRP A 106 29.13 -20.78 -26.25
CA TRP A 106 28.68 -21.98 -26.93
C TRP A 106 28.20 -21.71 -28.36
N ALA A 107 27.46 -20.63 -28.58
CA ALA A 107 26.94 -20.26 -29.90
C ALA A 107 28.07 -20.09 -30.93
N ALA A 108 29.19 -19.49 -30.57
CA ALA A 108 30.32 -19.34 -31.50
C ALA A 108 30.93 -20.70 -31.89
N ILE A 109 31.06 -21.62 -30.92
CA ILE A 109 31.53 -22.99 -31.18
C ILE A 109 30.55 -23.70 -32.12
N ALA A 110 29.25 -23.60 -31.86
CA ALA A 110 28.20 -24.20 -32.68
C ALA A 110 28.20 -23.64 -34.11
N ILE A 111 28.32 -22.31 -34.26
CA ILE A 111 28.40 -21.63 -35.56
C ILE A 111 29.64 -22.07 -36.33
N TRP A 112 30.79 -22.15 -35.67
CA TRP A 112 32.02 -22.64 -36.29
C TRP A 112 31.88 -24.07 -36.79
N LYS A 113 31.36 -24.97 -35.95
CA LYS A 113 31.10 -26.37 -36.31
C LYS A 113 30.13 -26.45 -37.50
N CYS A 114 29.04 -25.70 -37.49
CA CYS A 114 28.09 -25.63 -38.60
C CYS A 114 28.74 -25.13 -39.91
N ALA A 115 29.55 -24.07 -39.82
CA ALA A 115 30.26 -23.49 -40.96
C ALA A 115 31.26 -24.49 -41.57
N TYR A 116 31.99 -25.22 -40.73
CA TYR A 116 32.90 -26.27 -41.18
C TYR A 116 32.15 -27.39 -41.91
N LEU A 117 31.06 -27.88 -41.33
CA LEU A 117 30.23 -28.97 -41.87
C LEU A 117 29.67 -28.61 -43.25
N LEU A 118 29.17 -27.39 -43.43
CA LEU A 118 28.68 -26.92 -44.73
C LEU A 118 29.79 -26.70 -45.76
N THR A 119 31.01 -26.39 -45.31
CA THR A 119 32.15 -26.15 -46.22
C THR A 119 32.73 -27.47 -46.74
N HIS A 120 32.85 -28.49 -45.88
CA HIS A 120 33.48 -29.76 -46.22
C HIS A 120 32.49 -30.78 -46.78
N ASN A 121 31.30 -30.87 -46.17
CA ASN A 121 30.35 -31.95 -46.40
C ASN A 121 29.00 -31.47 -46.96
N GLY A 122 28.89 -30.17 -47.27
CA GLY A 122 27.71 -29.56 -47.88
C GLY A 122 27.67 -29.74 -49.40
N ASN A 123 26.46 -29.93 -49.94
CA ASN A 123 26.20 -29.93 -51.37
C ASN A 123 25.03 -28.97 -51.68
N PRO A 124 25.28 -27.79 -52.29
CA PRO A 124 26.58 -27.25 -52.72
C PRO A 124 27.46 -26.80 -51.54
N LYS A 125 28.78 -26.80 -51.75
CA LYS A 125 29.76 -26.30 -50.76
C LYS A 125 29.56 -24.81 -50.51
N LEU A 126 29.83 -24.39 -49.27
CA LEU A 126 29.73 -23.00 -48.86
C LEU A 126 30.72 -22.09 -49.61
N SER A 127 30.26 -20.97 -50.18
CA SER A 127 31.15 -19.94 -50.75
C SER A 127 31.96 -19.26 -49.65
N THR A 128 33.20 -18.84 -49.92
CA THR A 128 34.04 -18.03 -48.99
C THR A 128 33.31 -16.79 -48.46
N SER A 129 32.46 -16.19 -49.31
CA SER A 129 31.65 -15.03 -48.93
C SER A 129 30.50 -15.37 -47.99
N GLN A 130 29.90 -16.56 -48.13
CA GLN A 130 28.88 -17.08 -47.21
C GLN A 130 29.51 -17.52 -45.87
N LEU A 131 30.71 -18.09 -45.92
CA LEU A 131 31.49 -18.43 -44.73
C LEU A 131 31.78 -17.18 -43.90
N SER A 132 32.33 -16.15 -44.54
CA SER A 132 32.60 -14.84 -43.93
C SER A 132 31.32 -14.22 -43.33
N PHE A 133 30.19 -14.34 -44.03
CA PHE A 133 28.89 -13.88 -43.53
C PHE A 133 28.45 -14.63 -42.27
N MET A 134 28.50 -15.97 -42.28
CA MET A 134 28.14 -16.80 -41.11
C MET A 134 29.01 -16.50 -39.90
N THR A 135 30.33 -16.37 -40.10
CA THR A 135 31.26 -16.09 -38.99
C THR A 135 31.13 -14.67 -38.46
N LYS A 136 30.87 -13.68 -39.34
CA LYS A 136 30.77 -12.28 -38.95
C LYS A 136 29.43 -11.92 -38.32
N TYR A 137 28.33 -12.37 -38.92
CA TYR A 137 26.98 -11.99 -38.51
C TYR A 137 26.29 -13.05 -37.65
N LYS A 138 26.88 -14.25 -37.49
CA LYS A 138 26.30 -15.35 -36.72
C LYS A 138 24.93 -15.80 -37.25
N LEU A 139 24.67 -15.57 -38.54
CA LEU A 139 23.41 -15.86 -39.22
C LEU A 139 23.56 -16.97 -40.26
N PRO A 140 22.50 -17.73 -40.55
CA PRO A 140 22.52 -18.74 -41.61
C PRO A 140 22.78 -18.13 -43.00
N PRO A 141 23.40 -18.88 -43.93
CA PRO A 141 23.65 -18.42 -45.30
C PRO A 141 22.39 -17.96 -46.05
N CYS A 142 21.24 -18.57 -45.74
CA CYS A 142 19.97 -18.26 -46.37
C CYS A 142 19.41 -16.88 -45.99
N PHE A 143 19.96 -16.20 -44.97
CA PHE A 143 19.60 -14.82 -44.62
C PHE A 143 20.33 -13.77 -45.45
N ARG A 144 21.25 -14.18 -46.33
CA ARG A 144 21.93 -13.28 -47.25
C ARG A 144 21.10 -13.14 -48.53
N TYR A 145 20.74 -11.91 -48.89
CA TYR A 145 20.06 -11.60 -50.15
C TYR A 145 20.84 -12.19 -51.34
N PRO A 146 20.19 -12.93 -52.28
CA PRO A 146 18.74 -13.04 -52.54
C PRO A 146 17.97 -14.13 -51.76
N PHE A 147 18.36 -14.47 -50.52
CA PHE A 147 17.69 -15.43 -49.63
C PHE A 147 17.51 -16.84 -50.22
N PRO A 148 18.62 -17.52 -50.63
CA PRO A 148 18.52 -18.86 -51.19
C PRO A 148 18.04 -19.86 -50.13
N LEU A 149 17.03 -20.68 -50.46
CA LEU A 149 16.57 -21.77 -49.59
C LEU A 149 17.67 -22.83 -49.38
N PRO A 150 17.76 -23.45 -48.19
CA PRO A 150 18.70 -24.52 -47.92
C PRO A 150 18.50 -25.69 -48.88
N ARG A 151 19.58 -26.21 -49.47
CA ARG A 151 19.57 -27.43 -50.29
C ARG A 151 20.14 -28.60 -49.49
N GLY A 152 19.37 -29.67 -49.36
CA GLY A 152 19.74 -30.89 -48.62
C GLY A 152 19.40 -30.87 -47.13
N ILE A 153 19.19 -32.06 -46.56
CA ILE A 153 18.76 -32.27 -45.16
C ILE A 153 19.73 -31.62 -44.16
N ARG A 154 21.05 -31.74 -44.40
CA ARG A 154 22.09 -31.17 -43.53
C ARG A 154 21.99 -29.64 -43.43
N SER A 155 21.73 -28.96 -44.55
CA SER A 155 21.54 -27.51 -44.58
C SER A 155 20.30 -27.07 -43.82
N TRP A 156 19.23 -27.87 -43.85
CA TRP A 156 18.03 -27.66 -43.03
C TRP A 156 18.29 -27.83 -41.54
N VAL A 157 19.05 -28.86 -41.14
CA VAL A 157 19.41 -29.05 -39.72
C VAL A 157 20.31 -27.92 -39.23
N VAL A 158 21.29 -27.46 -40.02
CA VAL A 158 22.13 -26.30 -39.68
C VAL A 158 21.28 -25.03 -39.54
N LEU A 159 20.30 -24.82 -40.43
CA LEU A 159 19.35 -23.71 -40.29
C LEU A 159 18.58 -23.81 -38.97
N ALA A 160 18.08 -24.99 -38.60
CA ALA A 160 17.36 -25.20 -37.35
C ALA A 160 18.23 -24.93 -36.10
N ILE A 161 19.50 -25.36 -36.11
CA ILE A 161 20.46 -25.08 -35.03
C ILE A 161 20.66 -23.57 -34.86
N LEU A 162 20.94 -22.87 -35.97
CA LEU A 162 21.19 -21.42 -35.94
C LEU A 162 19.92 -20.63 -35.56
N LEU A 163 18.74 -21.07 -35.99
CA LEU A 163 17.47 -20.46 -35.61
C LEU A 163 17.17 -20.63 -34.11
N SER A 164 17.61 -21.74 -33.51
CA SER A 164 17.48 -21.99 -32.07
C SER A 164 18.37 -21.07 -31.22
N ILE A 165 19.49 -20.61 -31.78
CA ILE A 165 20.44 -19.68 -31.15
C ILE A 165 20.04 -18.22 -31.36
N PHE A 166 19.42 -17.92 -32.50
CA PHE A 166 19.09 -16.56 -32.92
C PHE A 166 18.33 -15.71 -31.88
N PRO A 167 17.29 -16.19 -31.18
CA PRO A 167 16.52 -15.33 -30.27
C PRO A 167 17.24 -14.99 -28.96
N GLN A 168 18.30 -15.73 -28.60
CA GLN A 168 18.95 -15.63 -27.28
C GLN A 168 19.42 -14.21 -26.89
N PRO A 169 19.96 -13.37 -27.78
CA PRO A 169 20.35 -12.00 -27.45
C PRO A 169 19.17 -11.08 -27.07
N PHE A 170 17.93 -11.46 -27.43
CA PHE A 170 16.75 -10.60 -27.35
C PHE A 170 15.77 -10.98 -26.24
N ILE A 171 15.96 -12.13 -25.58
CA ILE A 171 14.99 -12.64 -24.60
C ILE A 171 15.19 -12.11 -23.18
N ALA A 172 16.32 -11.48 -22.86
CA ALA A 172 16.58 -10.98 -21.50
C ALA A 172 15.45 -10.09 -20.91
N PRO A 173 14.80 -9.19 -21.68
CA PRO A 173 13.67 -8.41 -21.19
C PRO A 173 12.46 -9.24 -20.76
N LEU A 174 12.26 -10.46 -21.28
CA LEU A 174 11.15 -11.33 -20.85
C LEU A 174 11.29 -11.68 -19.37
N LEU A 175 12.49 -12.05 -18.94
CA LEU A 175 12.75 -12.44 -17.55
C LEU A 175 12.86 -11.22 -16.63
N ALA A 176 13.57 -10.17 -17.05
CA ALA A 176 13.69 -8.94 -16.27
C ALA A 176 12.34 -8.25 -16.05
N GLY A 177 11.46 -8.29 -17.05
CA GLY A 177 10.09 -7.80 -16.96
C GLY A 177 9.09 -8.80 -16.39
N ALA A 178 9.52 -9.97 -15.89
CA ALA A 178 8.62 -10.95 -15.29
C ALA A 178 8.24 -10.61 -13.84
N ILE A 179 9.01 -9.76 -13.16
CA ILE A 179 8.82 -9.41 -11.75
C ILE A 179 8.13 -8.05 -11.68
N ASN A 180 6.91 -8.02 -11.14
CA ASN A 180 6.19 -6.80 -10.80
C ASN A 180 6.34 -6.55 -9.30
N TRP A 181 6.43 -5.28 -8.93
CA TRP A 181 6.61 -4.84 -7.55
C TRP A 181 5.37 -4.08 -7.10
N ASN A 182 4.58 -4.70 -6.22
CA ASN A 182 3.31 -4.15 -5.77
C ASN A 182 3.46 -3.61 -4.33
N PRO A 183 2.93 -2.42 -4.02
CA PRO A 183 2.91 -1.91 -2.66
C PRO A 183 2.00 -2.79 -1.80
N THR A 184 2.48 -3.15 -0.61
CA THR A 184 1.77 -3.97 0.36
C THR A 184 2.11 -3.53 1.77
N SER A 185 1.26 -3.85 2.74
CA SER A 185 1.51 -3.64 4.15
C SER A 185 1.63 -5.00 4.85
N VAL A 186 2.54 -5.11 5.81
CA VAL A 186 2.64 -6.27 6.70
C VAL A 186 2.66 -5.79 8.16
N PRO A 187 2.15 -6.60 9.10
CA PRO A 187 2.30 -6.31 10.52
C PRO A 187 3.78 -6.22 10.89
N GLY A 188 4.15 -5.20 11.66
CA GLY A 188 5.48 -5.04 12.23
C GLY A 188 5.72 -5.98 13.41
N SER A 189 6.98 -6.30 13.67
CA SER A 189 7.38 -7.18 14.76
C SER A 189 7.54 -6.48 16.12
N ALA A 190 7.65 -5.14 16.13
CA ALA A 190 7.86 -4.36 17.34
C ALA A 190 6.55 -3.73 17.82
N ASN A 191 6.11 -4.12 19.02
CA ASN A 191 4.96 -3.53 19.67
C ASN A 191 5.30 -2.15 20.26
N VAL A 192 4.37 -1.19 20.13
CA VAL A 192 4.47 0.16 20.69
C VAL A 192 3.36 0.36 21.72
N LEU A 193 3.68 1.02 22.84
CA LEU A 193 2.68 1.39 23.84
C LEU A 193 1.99 2.68 23.43
N VAL A 194 0.66 2.69 23.49
CA VAL A 194 -0.18 3.83 23.09
C VAL A 194 -1.09 4.22 24.25
N ASN A 195 -1.20 5.52 24.50
CA ASN A 195 -2.11 6.07 25.50
C ASN A 195 -3.52 6.25 24.92
N SER A 196 -4.21 5.12 24.69
CA SER A 196 -5.57 5.06 24.10
C SER A 196 -6.59 4.43 25.06
N THR A 197 -6.25 4.28 26.33
CA THR A 197 -7.09 3.65 27.35
C THR A 197 -7.62 4.65 28.33
N ASP A 198 -8.83 4.39 28.83
CA ASP A 198 -9.58 5.11 29.85
C ASP A 198 -8.77 5.28 31.16
N PRO A 199 -8.09 6.44 31.37
CA PRO A 199 -7.44 6.75 32.63
C PRO A 199 -8.50 7.13 33.66
N SER A 200 -8.17 7.02 34.94
CA SER A 200 -9.08 7.53 35.97
C SER A 200 -9.32 9.04 35.82
N ALA A 201 -10.59 9.44 35.80
CA ALA A 201 -11.01 10.84 35.79
C ALA A 201 -10.41 11.65 36.95
N SER A 202 -9.93 12.86 36.66
CA SER A 202 -9.33 13.78 37.63
C SER A 202 -10.39 14.70 38.26
N ALA A 203 -10.67 14.50 39.56
CA ALA A 203 -11.61 15.33 40.30
C ALA A 203 -11.26 16.82 40.26
N VAL A 204 -9.95 17.13 40.34
CA VAL A 204 -9.43 18.50 40.35
C VAL A 204 -9.71 19.23 39.04
N LEU A 205 -9.61 18.53 37.90
CA LEU A 205 -9.93 19.10 36.60
C LEU A 205 -11.45 19.24 36.43
N TRP A 206 -12.21 18.24 36.90
CA TRP A 206 -13.66 18.21 36.78
C TRP A 206 -14.37 19.33 37.56
N GLU A 207 -13.88 19.73 38.74
CA GLU A 207 -14.50 20.79 39.56
C GLU A 207 -14.70 22.11 38.81
N GLN A 208 -13.91 22.37 37.76
CA GLN A 208 -14.03 23.58 36.94
C GLN A 208 -15.24 23.56 35.99
N TYR A 209 -15.82 22.38 35.72
CA TYR A 209 -16.84 22.16 34.70
C TYR A 209 -18.29 22.45 35.15
N PRO A 210 -18.82 21.85 36.23
CA PRO A 210 -20.24 22.00 36.59
C PRO A 210 -20.60 23.35 37.22
N GLY A 211 -19.61 24.16 37.63
CA GLY A 211 -19.84 25.41 38.36
C GLY A 211 -20.67 26.48 37.61
N TYR A 212 -21.22 27.42 38.38
CA TYR A 212 -21.97 28.59 37.87
C TYR A 212 -21.11 29.85 37.70
N ALA A 213 -19.82 29.80 38.06
CA ALA A 213 -18.93 30.92 37.84
C ALA A 213 -18.70 31.13 36.33
N ALA A 214 -18.39 32.36 35.91
CA ALA A 214 -18.07 32.68 34.51
C ALA A 214 -16.97 31.77 33.95
N THR A 215 -16.03 31.34 34.79
CA THR A 215 -14.96 30.39 34.44
C THR A 215 -15.49 29.02 34.00
N SER A 216 -16.60 28.55 34.57
CA SER A 216 -17.16 27.24 34.25
C SER A 216 -17.93 27.22 32.94
N VAL A 217 -18.56 28.33 32.55
CA VAL A 217 -19.13 28.49 31.20
C VAL A 217 -18.01 28.45 30.15
N THR A 218 -16.89 29.13 30.41
CA THR A 218 -15.71 29.08 29.53
C THR A 218 -15.16 27.66 29.37
N THR A 219 -15.09 26.88 30.46
CA THR A 219 -14.67 25.47 30.39
C THR A 219 -15.64 24.62 29.55
N ARG A 220 -16.95 24.78 29.74
CA ARG A 220 -17.96 24.10 28.91
C ARG A 220 -17.85 24.47 27.43
N GLN A 221 -17.61 25.74 27.12
CA GLN A 221 -17.34 26.21 25.75
C GLN A 221 -16.04 25.62 25.18
N TYR A 222 -14.99 25.51 25.99
CA TYR A 222 -13.74 24.86 25.58
C TYR A 222 -13.96 23.38 25.22
N VAL A 223 -14.69 22.64 26.06
CA VAL A 223 -15.03 21.23 25.81
C VAL A 223 -15.85 21.10 24.52
N LEU A 224 -16.88 21.94 24.34
CA LEU A 224 -17.70 21.98 23.12
C LEU A 224 -16.84 22.25 21.87
N ALA A 225 -15.96 23.26 21.91
CA ALA A 225 -15.09 23.60 20.79
C ALA A 225 -14.06 22.49 20.49
N LYS A 226 -13.58 21.79 21.52
CA LYS A 226 -12.70 20.62 21.36
C LYS A 226 -13.45 19.46 20.72
N ALA A 227 -14.65 19.12 21.22
CA ALA A 227 -15.52 18.10 20.65
C ALA A 227 -15.81 18.38 19.17
N GLN A 228 -16.10 19.64 18.83
CA GLN A 228 -16.29 20.09 17.45
C GLN A 228 -15.08 19.76 16.56
N GLY A 229 -13.86 20.07 17.00
CA GLY A 229 -12.65 19.73 16.24
C GLY A 229 -12.40 18.23 16.11
N LEU A 230 -12.69 17.45 17.17
CA LEU A 230 -12.55 16.00 17.19
C LEU A 230 -13.58 15.32 16.27
N ALA A 231 -14.81 15.83 16.22
CA ALA A 231 -15.86 15.36 15.32
C ALA A 231 -15.41 15.46 13.86
N SER A 232 -14.85 16.60 13.45
CA SER A 232 -14.32 16.77 12.09
C SER A 232 -13.13 15.87 11.83
N LEU A 233 -12.22 15.68 12.79
CA LEU A 233 -11.04 14.84 12.61
C LEU A 233 -11.42 13.37 12.40
N ALA A 234 -12.29 12.82 13.25
CA ALA A 234 -12.69 11.42 13.23
C ALA A 234 -13.42 10.99 11.93
N TRP A 235 -14.00 11.95 11.20
CA TRP A 235 -14.79 11.71 9.97
C TRP A 235 -14.27 12.50 8.75
N SER A 236 -13.02 12.97 8.79
CA SER A 236 -12.43 13.76 7.70
C SER A 236 -12.00 12.93 6.48
N ASP A 237 -11.71 11.64 6.67
CA ASP A 237 -11.20 10.78 5.60
C ASP A 237 -12.33 10.11 4.81
N SER A 238 -12.59 10.64 3.61
CA SER A 238 -13.62 10.13 2.70
C SER A 238 -13.35 8.75 2.14
N SER A 239 -12.12 8.23 2.25
CA SER A 239 -11.82 6.86 1.86
C SER A 239 -12.34 5.83 2.85
N THR A 240 -12.67 6.26 4.07
CA THR A 240 -13.17 5.41 5.16
C THR A 240 -14.69 5.48 5.35
N ILE A 241 -15.38 6.28 4.53
CA ILE A 241 -16.81 6.58 4.69
C ILE A 241 -17.53 6.28 3.37
N SER A 242 -18.67 5.61 3.46
CA SER A 242 -19.53 5.33 2.30
C SER A 242 -20.14 6.63 1.78
N SER A 243 -19.88 6.94 0.51
CA SER A 243 -20.46 8.12 -0.14
C SER A 243 -21.98 8.05 -0.32
N SER A 244 -22.59 6.86 -0.25
CA SER A 244 -24.04 6.70 -0.37
C SER A 244 -24.75 6.80 0.98
N ASN A 245 -24.15 6.24 2.03
CA ASN A 245 -24.85 5.99 3.30
C ASN A 245 -24.24 6.74 4.49
N GLY A 246 -23.05 7.34 4.35
CA GLY A 246 -22.33 8.01 5.43
C GLY A 246 -21.79 7.07 6.50
N THR A 247 -21.90 5.75 6.32
CA THR A 247 -21.43 4.72 7.25
C THR A 247 -19.95 4.43 7.07
N SER A 248 -19.28 3.90 8.09
CA SER A 248 -17.89 3.45 7.96
C SER A 248 -17.73 2.32 6.95
N LEU A 249 -16.63 2.32 6.20
CA LEU A 249 -16.21 1.26 5.27
C LEU A 249 -15.17 0.32 5.88
N THR A 250 -14.56 0.73 6.99
CA THR A 250 -13.38 0.10 7.59
C THR A 250 -13.66 -0.60 8.91
N GLY A 251 -14.85 -0.44 9.48
CA GLY A 251 -15.20 -1.00 10.78
C GLY A 251 -16.66 -0.77 11.13
N ASN A 252 -16.96 -0.77 12.43
CA ASN A 252 -18.33 -0.65 12.94
C ASN A 252 -18.82 0.80 13.14
N GLY A 253 -17.98 1.80 12.87
CA GLY A 253 -18.29 3.22 13.08
C GLY A 253 -18.01 3.74 14.48
N CYS A 254 -17.55 2.90 15.42
CA CYS A 254 -17.14 3.31 16.76
C CYS A 254 -15.66 3.71 16.70
N ARG A 255 -15.46 5.04 16.72
CA ARG A 255 -14.17 5.70 16.48
C ARG A 255 -13.73 6.46 17.73
N HIS A 256 -12.43 6.46 17.97
CA HIS A 256 -11.78 7.20 19.04
C HIS A 256 -10.60 7.99 18.48
N VAL A 257 -10.49 9.26 18.86
CA VAL A 257 -9.31 10.08 18.58
C VAL A 257 -8.32 9.93 19.72
N VAL A 258 -7.21 9.23 19.45
CA VAL A 258 -6.15 8.97 20.42
C VAL A 258 -5.49 10.28 20.86
N SER A 259 -5.38 10.46 22.18
CA SER A 259 -5.02 11.75 22.81
C SER A 259 -3.54 12.13 22.66
N SER A 260 -2.64 11.16 22.46
CA SER A 260 -1.20 11.41 22.37
C SER A 260 -0.84 12.12 21.08
N ASN A 261 0.10 13.07 21.16
CA ASN A 261 0.60 13.87 20.05
C ASN A 261 1.19 12.99 18.92
N ASN A 262 0.34 12.44 18.04
CA ASN A 262 0.72 11.59 16.91
C ASN A 262 1.66 10.46 17.34
N ASP A 263 1.12 9.27 17.64
CA ASP A 263 1.93 8.10 18.02
C ASP A 263 2.89 7.62 16.92
N GLY A 264 2.91 8.29 15.75
CA GLY A 264 3.73 7.94 14.60
C GLY A 264 3.23 6.70 13.87
N LEU A 265 2.08 6.14 14.29
CA LEU A 265 1.56 4.89 13.75
C LEU A 265 0.87 5.11 12.39
N PRO A 266 1.26 4.37 11.35
CA PRO A 266 0.63 4.49 10.03
C PRO A 266 -0.78 3.90 10.03
N THR A 267 -1.59 4.32 9.05
CA THR A 267 -2.90 3.72 8.76
C THR A 267 -2.78 2.20 8.61
N ASN A 268 -3.80 1.47 9.06
CA ASN A 268 -3.89 0.02 9.20
C ASN A 268 -3.03 -0.60 10.32
N SER A 269 -2.29 0.19 11.10
CA SER A 269 -1.72 -0.32 12.36
C SER A 269 -2.84 -0.82 13.26
N THR A 270 -2.60 -1.89 13.99
CA THR A 270 -3.60 -2.50 14.86
C THR A 270 -3.33 -2.16 16.31
N LEU A 271 -4.37 -1.83 17.05
CA LEU A 271 -4.33 -1.57 18.48
C LEU A 271 -5.19 -2.62 19.19
N THR A 272 -4.67 -3.18 20.27
CA THR A 272 -5.36 -4.24 21.04
C THR A 272 -5.81 -3.72 22.40
N ASN A 273 -6.98 -4.18 22.85
CA ASN A 273 -7.59 -3.82 24.14
C ASN A 273 -7.69 -2.31 24.34
N SER A 274 -8.30 -1.64 23.36
CA SER A 274 -8.54 -0.20 23.40
C SER A 274 -9.98 0.09 23.80
N THR A 275 -10.20 1.09 24.64
CA THR A 275 -11.55 1.56 25.00
C THR A 275 -11.98 2.62 23.99
N LEU A 276 -13.17 2.47 23.40
CA LEU A 276 -13.72 3.43 22.44
C LEU A 276 -15.17 3.76 22.81
N PRO A 277 -15.62 5.01 22.61
CA PRO A 277 -17.04 5.30 22.68
C PRO A 277 -17.76 4.57 21.54
N CYS A 278 -18.97 4.10 21.80
CA CYS A 278 -19.77 3.41 20.81
C CYS A 278 -21.26 3.66 21.03
N ILE A 279 -22.02 3.68 19.93
CA ILE A 279 -23.47 3.93 19.94
C ILE A 279 -24.16 3.11 18.85
N LYS A 280 -25.27 2.49 19.25
CA LYS A 280 -26.12 1.66 18.41
C LYS A 280 -27.55 2.18 18.44
N PHE A 281 -28.09 2.44 17.26
CA PHE A 281 -29.50 2.79 17.09
C PHE A 281 -30.31 1.51 16.94
N GLN A 282 -31.46 1.44 17.61
CA GLN A 282 -32.43 0.36 17.40
C GLN A 282 -33.56 0.80 16.48
N ASN A 283 -34.05 2.04 16.63
CA ASN A 283 -35.14 2.56 15.81
C ASN A 283 -35.21 4.10 15.83
N ILE A 284 -35.69 4.69 14.73
CA ILE A 284 -36.08 6.10 14.62
C ILE A 284 -37.54 6.14 14.20
N VAL A 285 -38.40 6.70 15.05
CA VAL A 285 -39.83 6.83 14.79
C VAL A 285 -40.18 8.31 14.65
N TRP A 286 -40.36 8.76 13.42
CA TRP A 286 -40.80 10.13 13.13
C TRP A 286 -42.27 10.35 13.46
N ALA A 287 -42.57 11.52 14.02
CA ALA A 287 -43.94 11.96 14.22
C ALA A 287 -44.62 12.21 12.87
N THR A 288 -45.80 11.63 12.68
CA THR A 288 -46.64 11.79 11.48
C THR A 288 -47.87 12.67 11.73
N ALA A 289 -48.10 13.06 12.99
CA ALA A 289 -49.13 14.01 13.39
C ALA A 289 -48.71 14.85 14.60
N ALA A 290 -49.26 16.06 14.74
CA ALA A 290 -49.02 16.95 15.87
C ALA A 290 -49.30 16.28 17.23
N SER A 291 -50.31 15.41 17.31
CA SER A 291 -50.72 14.71 18.52
C SER A 291 -49.69 13.71 19.05
N GLN A 292 -48.71 13.33 18.23
CA GLN A 292 -47.60 12.43 18.62
C GLN A 292 -46.43 13.21 19.24
N ILE A 293 -46.43 14.54 19.18
CA ILE A 293 -45.37 15.39 19.71
C ILE A 293 -45.79 15.85 21.11
N SER A 294 -44.99 15.52 22.12
CA SER A 294 -45.20 16.02 23.48
C SER A 294 -45.04 17.54 23.52
N SER A 295 -45.96 18.24 24.18
CA SER A 295 -45.88 19.70 24.34
C SER A 295 -44.61 20.13 25.09
N THR A 296 -44.13 19.30 26.01
CA THR A 296 -42.87 19.57 26.74
C THR A 296 -41.68 19.51 25.79
N VAL A 297 -41.58 18.43 25.01
CA VAL A 297 -40.51 18.26 24.01
C VAL A 297 -40.52 19.38 22.98
N ALA A 298 -41.70 19.75 22.48
CA ALA A 298 -41.84 20.87 21.54
C ALA A 298 -41.37 22.18 22.20
N ASN A 299 -41.79 22.48 23.43
CA ASN A 299 -41.36 23.69 24.12
C ASN A 299 -39.85 23.72 24.36
N ASP A 300 -39.25 22.60 24.76
CA ASP A 300 -37.80 22.52 25.02
C ASP A 300 -36.98 22.77 23.74
N VAL A 301 -37.40 22.21 22.60
CA VAL A 301 -36.75 22.43 21.29
C VAL A 301 -36.96 23.84 20.76
N LEU A 302 -38.16 24.40 20.96
CA LEU A 302 -38.62 25.61 20.28
C LEU A 302 -38.53 26.88 21.14
N SER A 303 -37.98 26.79 22.33
CA SER A 303 -37.78 27.92 23.22
C SER A 303 -36.45 27.82 23.96
N PHE A 304 -36.04 28.91 24.60
CA PHE A 304 -34.84 28.90 25.41
C PHE A 304 -34.98 27.98 26.63
N ALA A 305 -34.37 26.80 26.55
CA ALA A 305 -34.29 25.83 27.62
C ALA A 305 -32.84 25.77 28.19
N PRO A 306 -32.55 26.44 29.32
CA PRO A 306 -31.19 26.48 29.89
C PRO A 306 -30.69 25.10 30.36
N SER A 307 -31.59 24.12 30.51
CA SER A 307 -31.29 22.73 30.84
C SER A 307 -30.92 21.87 29.63
N LEU A 308 -31.13 22.36 28.40
CA LEU A 308 -30.69 21.69 27.16
C LEU A 308 -29.32 22.15 26.68
N SER A 309 -28.97 23.42 26.86
CA SER A 309 -27.67 23.94 26.46
C SER A 309 -26.73 24.04 27.65
N GLN A 310 -25.69 23.21 27.64
CA GLN A 310 -24.59 23.29 28.59
C GLN A 310 -23.79 24.59 28.43
N VAL A 311 -23.83 25.27 27.29
CA VAL A 311 -23.15 26.57 27.13
C VAL A 311 -24.10 27.76 27.23
N ASN A 312 -25.34 27.54 27.71
CA ASN A 312 -26.36 28.57 27.90
C ASN A 312 -26.68 29.34 26.61
N THR A 313 -26.78 28.62 25.50
CA THR A 313 -27.11 29.13 24.17
C THR A 313 -28.56 28.82 23.80
N SER A 314 -29.23 29.76 23.13
CA SER A 314 -30.57 29.58 22.56
C SER A 314 -30.50 28.72 21.30
N LEU A 315 -30.75 27.41 21.44
CA LEU A 315 -30.68 26.45 20.33
C LEU A 315 -31.76 26.68 19.27
N ASP A 316 -32.89 27.26 19.66
CA ASP A 316 -34.01 27.61 18.78
C ASP A 316 -33.63 28.63 17.69
N LEU A 317 -32.60 29.45 17.92
CA LEU A 317 -32.16 30.48 16.98
C LEU A 317 -31.40 29.92 15.76
N PHE A 318 -31.02 28.63 15.76
CA PHE A 318 -30.29 28.01 14.66
C PHE A 318 -31.26 27.41 13.63
N THR A 319 -31.45 28.12 12.53
CA THR A 319 -32.46 27.80 11.51
C THR A 319 -31.91 27.09 10.27
N SER A 320 -30.65 26.64 10.32
CA SER A 320 -30.00 25.91 9.23
C SER A 320 -30.56 24.50 9.12
N PRO A 321 -31.00 24.05 7.93
CA PRO A 321 -31.43 22.66 7.73
C PRO A 321 -30.35 21.66 8.14
N GLY A 322 -30.75 20.58 8.81
CA GLY A 322 -29.86 19.58 9.41
C GLY A 322 -29.49 19.84 10.87
N HIS A 323 -29.82 21.02 11.41
CA HIS A 323 -29.69 21.29 12.84
C HIS A 323 -30.56 20.32 13.65
N ALA A 324 -29.93 19.53 14.53
CA ALA A 324 -30.55 18.49 15.33
C ALA A 324 -30.38 18.77 16.83
N ILE A 325 -31.41 18.48 17.63
CA ILE A 325 -31.41 18.59 19.08
C ILE A 325 -31.90 17.24 19.64
N LEU A 326 -30.96 16.45 20.19
CA LEU A 326 -31.24 15.14 20.80
C LEU A 326 -31.11 15.23 22.32
N PHE A 327 -32.11 14.78 23.06
CA PHE A 327 -32.09 14.78 24.53
C PHE A 327 -33.09 13.79 25.14
N ASP A 328 -32.91 13.52 26.43
CA ASP A 328 -33.87 12.81 27.26
C ASP A 328 -34.72 13.83 28.04
N PRO A 329 -36.04 13.94 27.79
CA PRO A 329 -36.88 14.89 28.51
C PRO A 329 -36.99 14.59 30.02
N ASP A 330 -36.73 13.36 30.45
CA ASP A 330 -36.79 12.94 31.84
C ASP A 330 -35.42 13.09 32.56
N LEU A 331 -34.33 13.29 31.81
CA LEU A 331 -32.96 13.38 32.31
C LEU A 331 -32.18 14.56 31.70
N LEU A 332 -32.67 15.77 31.94
CA LEU A 332 -32.00 17.00 31.51
C LEU A 332 -30.79 17.35 32.38
N TRP A 333 -29.87 18.14 31.81
CA TRP A 333 -28.64 18.52 32.50
C TRP A 333 -28.90 19.41 33.72
N ASN A 334 -28.20 19.15 34.82
CA ASN A 334 -28.34 19.88 36.06
C ASN A 334 -26.99 20.41 36.58
N SER A 335 -26.77 21.71 36.41
CA SER A 335 -25.55 22.41 36.85
C SER A 335 -25.36 22.51 38.37
N SER A 336 -26.36 22.12 39.17
CA SER A 336 -26.21 22.11 40.64
C SER A 336 -25.44 20.91 41.17
N GLN A 337 -25.17 19.90 40.34
CA GLN A 337 -24.41 18.71 40.72
C GLN A 337 -22.91 18.95 40.54
N THR A 338 -22.16 18.93 41.64
CA THR A 338 -20.73 19.30 41.65
C THR A 338 -19.77 18.10 41.80
N GLY A 339 -20.29 16.88 41.72
CA GLY A 339 -19.51 15.64 41.85
C GLY A 339 -19.39 14.89 40.52
N PHE A 340 -18.62 13.81 40.54
CA PHE A 340 -18.65 12.86 39.43
C PHE A 340 -19.94 12.06 39.45
N HIS A 341 -20.49 11.84 38.26
CA HIS A 341 -21.52 10.84 38.06
C HIS A 341 -20.92 9.43 38.13
N ASP A 342 -21.74 8.48 38.59
CA ASP A 342 -21.41 7.07 38.48
C ASP A 342 -21.31 6.70 36.98
N PRO A 343 -20.40 5.79 36.59
CA PRO A 343 -20.33 5.27 35.23
C PRO A 343 -21.68 4.72 34.78
N THR A 344 -22.13 5.11 33.59
CA THR A 344 -23.47 4.76 33.08
C THR A 344 -23.42 4.28 31.64
N ILE A 345 -24.46 3.52 31.27
CA ILE A 345 -24.83 3.26 29.88
C ILE A 345 -26.10 4.06 29.63
N VAL A 346 -26.15 4.81 28.54
CA VAL A 346 -27.40 5.44 28.10
C VAL A 346 -28.14 4.43 27.25
N SER A 347 -29.31 4.00 27.69
CA SER A 347 -30.14 3.06 26.94
C SER A 347 -31.61 3.42 27.11
N GLY A 348 -32.29 3.70 26.01
CA GLY A 348 -33.70 4.05 26.06
C GLY A 348 -34.14 4.96 24.94
N ASN A 349 -35.30 5.58 25.16
CA ASN A 349 -35.88 6.53 24.21
C ASN A 349 -35.29 7.92 24.43
N GLN A 350 -35.00 8.61 23.34
CA GLN A 350 -34.56 9.99 23.28
C GLN A 350 -35.51 10.76 22.36
N SER A 351 -35.74 12.02 22.66
CA SER A 351 -36.49 12.93 21.80
C SER A 351 -35.53 13.67 20.88
N LEU A 352 -35.89 13.76 19.61
CA LEU A 352 -35.18 14.50 18.57
C LEU A 352 -36.07 15.61 18.01
N GLY A 353 -35.56 16.83 17.97
CA GLY A 353 -36.02 17.88 17.06
C GLY A 353 -35.01 18.09 15.94
N LEU A 354 -35.46 18.18 14.69
CA LEU A 354 -34.61 18.45 13.53
C LEU A 354 -35.18 19.58 12.69
N VAL A 355 -34.36 20.58 12.36
CA VAL A 355 -34.69 21.58 11.33
C VAL A 355 -34.63 20.90 9.97
N PHE A 356 -35.80 20.65 9.41
CA PHE A 356 -35.96 19.96 8.13
C PHE A 356 -35.77 20.90 6.93
N GLY A 357 -36.15 22.17 7.13
CA GLY A 357 -36.11 23.19 6.09
C GLY A 357 -36.35 24.57 6.67
N ASN A 358 -35.97 25.56 5.88
CA ASN A 358 -36.24 26.97 6.14
C ASN A 358 -36.90 27.58 4.90
N GLY A 359 -38.01 28.31 5.09
CA GLY A 359 -38.82 28.84 4.01
C GLY A 359 -39.54 30.14 4.40
N ALA A 360 -39.99 30.89 3.40
CA ALA A 360 -40.69 32.15 3.62
C ALA A 360 -42.14 31.98 4.14
N SER A 361 -42.67 30.76 4.14
CA SER A 361 -44.06 30.48 4.52
C SER A 361 -44.17 30.04 5.98
N GLU A 362 -45.03 30.70 6.75
CA GLU A 362 -45.32 30.38 8.17
C GLU A 362 -45.88 28.96 8.38
N ASN A 363 -46.36 28.29 7.32
CA ASN A 363 -47.01 26.98 7.42
C ASN A 363 -46.16 25.82 6.86
N CYS A 364 -44.85 26.00 6.66
CA CYS A 364 -43.99 24.98 6.03
C CYS A 364 -44.49 24.51 4.65
N ALA A 365 -45.16 25.41 3.92
CA ALA A 365 -45.77 25.12 2.64
C ALA A 365 -44.76 25.15 1.47
N SER A 366 -43.69 25.94 1.61
CA SER A 366 -42.63 26.01 0.60
C SER A 366 -41.30 26.26 1.28
N PHE A 367 -40.41 25.27 1.21
CA PHE A 367 -39.06 25.34 1.74
C PHE A 367 -38.12 24.53 0.86
N LYS A 368 -36.82 24.83 0.94
CA LYS A 368 -35.77 23.98 0.37
C LYS A 368 -35.22 23.11 1.47
N SER A 369 -35.10 21.81 1.20
CA SER A 369 -34.51 20.85 2.12
C SER A 369 -33.28 20.22 1.49
N PRO A 370 -32.17 20.05 2.24
CA PRO A 370 -31.05 19.23 1.77
C PRO A 370 -31.39 17.74 1.75
N PHE A 371 -32.54 17.35 2.31
CA PHE A 371 -32.99 15.97 2.42
C PHE A 371 -33.79 15.47 1.21
N GLY A 372 -34.03 16.30 0.20
CA GLY A 372 -34.79 15.93 -0.99
C GLY A 372 -35.69 17.04 -1.53
N ASP A 373 -36.25 16.81 -2.72
CA ASP A 373 -37.27 17.66 -3.32
C ASP A 373 -38.64 17.28 -2.77
N PHE A 374 -39.08 17.99 -1.73
CA PHE A 374 -40.39 17.78 -1.14
C PHE A 374 -41.36 18.86 -1.59
N ASN A 375 -42.35 18.46 -2.38
CA ASN A 375 -43.55 19.26 -2.60
C ASN A 375 -44.60 18.81 -1.58
N ILE A 376 -45.46 19.70 -1.05
CA ILE A 376 -46.52 19.30 -0.09
C ILE A 376 -47.40 18.17 -0.66
N ASN A 377 -47.51 18.09 -1.99
CA ASN A 377 -48.30 17.10 -2.71
C ASN A 377 -47.57 15.76 -2.93
N SER A 378 -46.26 15.69 -2.69
CA SER A 378 -45.48 14.45 -2.59
C SER A 378 -45.37 14.10 -1.11
N SER A 379 -45.98 13.00 -0.70
CA SER A 379 -46.14 12.57 0.68
C SER A 379 -44.81 12.49 1.46
N ILE A 380 -44.45 13.56 2.17
CA ILE A 380 -43.55 13.45 3.33
C ILE A 380 -44.40 12.78 4.42
N PRO A 381 -44.07 11.57 4.90
CA PRO A 381 -44.83 10.95 5.97
C PRO A 381 -44.69 11.69 7.30
N GLN A 382 -43.63 12.48 7.48
CA GLN A 382 -43.37 13.27 8.68
C GLN A 382 -44.24 14.52 8.80
N TYR A 383 -44.69 14.81 10.02
CA TYR A 383 -45.40 16.04 10.35
C TYR A 383 -44.42 17.22 10.44
N LEU A 384 -44.63 18.21 9.59
CA LEU A 384 -43.88 19.47 9.60
C LEU A 384 -44.49 20.42 10.65
N TYR A 385 -43.71 20.71 11.68
CA TYR A 385 -44.06 21.64 12.75
C TYR A 385 -43.50 23.04 12.41
N PRO A 386 -44.36 24.03 12.11
CA PRO A 386 -43.91 25.38 11.84
C PRO A 386 -43.46 26.10 13.12
N TRP A 387 -42.37 26.85 13.03
CA TRP A 387 -41.89 27.70 14.10
C TRP A 387 -41.40 29.05 13.53
N GLY A 388 -41.06 29.98 14.43
CA GLY A 388 -40.56 31.30 14.12
C GLY A 388 -39.45 31.34 13.06
N LEU A 389 -39.28 32.51 12.45
CA LEU A 389 -38.26 32.77 11.42
C LEU A 389 -38.39 31.91 10.16
N GLY A 390 -39.57 31.30 9.92
CA GLY A 390 -39.80 30.47 8.74
C GLY A 390 -39.21 29.05 8.83
N THR A 391 -38.91 28.59 10.04
CA THR A 391 -38.24 27.32 10.30
C THR A 391 -39.25 26.18 10.41
N CYS A 392 -38.93 25.05 9.79
CA CYS A 392 -39.78 23.86 9.79
C CYS A 392 -39.07 22.73 10.51
N TYR A 393 -39.65 22.30 11.62
CA TYR A 393 -39.14 21.20 12.42
C TYR A 393 -39.86 19.90 12.08
N ILE A 394 -39.14 18.80 12.19
CA ILE A 394 -39.71 17.46 12.35
C ILE A 394 -39.21 16.87 13.66
N PHE A 395 -40.02 16.00 14.25
CA PHE A 395 -39.74 15.39 15.54
C PHE A 395 -39.68 13.88 15.41
N ALA A 396 -38.81 13.23 16.18
CA ALA A 396 -38.74 11.78 16.28
C ALA A 396 -38.50 11.32 17.71
N ASN A 397 -38.90 10.09 17.98
CA ASN A 397 -38.42 9.32 19.12
C ASN A 397 -37.39 8.32 18.62
N ILE A 398 -36.19 8.37 19.21
CA ILE A 398 -35.07 7.49 18.87
C ILE A 398 -34.86 6.52 20.01
N THR A 399 -34.83 5.23 19.71
CA THR A 399 -34.37 4.22 20.68
C THR A 399 -32.92 3.89 20.35
N LEU A 400 -32.03 4.11 21.31
CA LEU A 400 -30.59 3.87 21.16
C LEU A 400 -29.98 3.27 22.43
N THR A 401 -28.78 2.70 22.27
CA THR A 401 -27.88 2.33 23.36
C THR A 401 -26.49 2.89 23.09
N ALA A 402 -25.90 3.55 24.08
CA ALA A 402 -24.58 4.15 23.99
C ALA A 402 -23.78 3.91 25.28
N GLY A 403 -22.49 3.70 25.10
CA GLY A 403 -21.53 3.47 26.16
C GLY A 403 -20.12 3.46 25.59
N VAL A 404 -19.22 2.75 26.25
CA VAL A 404 -17.91 2.42 25.68
C VAL A 404 -17.83 0.93 25.34
N THR A 405 -16.84 0.55 24.53
CA THR A 405 -16.51 -0.84 24.24
C THR A 405 -15.02 -1.05 24.42
N THR A 406 -14.65 -2.16 25.05
CA THR A 406 -13.26 -2.63 25.06
C THR A 406 -13.03 -3.47 23.82
N SER A 407 -12.52 -2.83 22.76
CA SER A 407 -12.27 -3.47 21.48
C SER A 407 -11.08 -4.44 21.58
N PRO A 408 -11.26 -5.73 21.23
CA PRO A 408 -10.14 -6.67 21.15
C PRO A 408 -9.18 -6.30 20.01
N LEU A 409 -9.68 -5.64 18.97
CA LEU A 409 -8.90 -5.22 17.80
C LEU A 409 -9.48 -3.93 17.20
N SER A 410 -8.72 -2.86 17.32
CA SER A 410 -8.97 -1.59 16.65
C SER A 410 -7.92 -1.34 15.57
N THR A 411 -8.27 -0.61 14.52
CA THR A 411 -7.33 -0.24 13.46
C THR A 411 -7.21 1.27 13.34
N TYR A 412 -5.99 1.76 13.08
CA TYR A 412 -5.79 3.15 12.71
C TYR A 412 -6.36 3.39 11.31
N ILE A 413 -7.43 4.18 11.22
CA ILE A 413 -8.08 4.53 9.94
C ILE A 413 -7.55 5.84 9.36
N SER A 414 -7.00 6.71 10.20
CA SER A 414 -6.28 7.91 9.81
C SER A 414 -4.86 7.83 10.37
N SER A 415 -3.90 8.47 9.68
CA SER A 415 -2.51 8.45 10.12
C SER A 415 -2.41 8.94 11.56
N SER A 416 -1.99 8.04 12.45
CA SER A 416 -1.59 8.28 13.84
C SER A 416 -2.59 8.84 14.84
N ARG A 417 -3.89 8.97 14.50
CA ARG A 417 -4.83 9.69 15.38
C ARG A 417 -6.20 9.07 15.56
N VAL A 418 -6.75 8.42 14.55
CA VAL A 418 -8.13 7.91 14.63
C VAL A 418 -8.08 6.40 14.55
N ILE A 419 -8.59 5.75 15.59
CA ILE A 419 -8.78 4.31 15.62
C ILE A 419 -10.25 3.95 15.50
N GLU A 420 -10.54 2.78 14.96
CA GLU A 420 -11.88 2.26 14.80
C GLU A 420 -11.96 0.77 15.19
N ASP A 421 -13.00 0.43 15.94
CA ASP A 421 -13.30 -0.94 16.32
C ASP A 421 -13.72 -1.78 15.10
N GLN A 422 -13.15 -2.98 15.01
CA GLN A 422 -13.37 -3.95 13.94
C GLN A 422 -14.47 -4.97 14.28
N THR A 423 -14.97 -4.97 15.51
CA THR A 423 -16.02 -5.88 15.97
C THR A 423 -17.36 -5.48 15.35
N PRO A 424 -18.12 -6.38 14.71
CA PRO A 424 -19.44 -6.06 14.18
C PRO A 424 -20.34 -5.39 15.24
N LEU A 425 -21.06 -4.32 14.87
CA LEU A 425 -21.83 -3.49 15.82
C LEU A 425 -22.90 -4.27 16.60
N ASP A 426 -23.40 -5.36 16.03
CA ASP A 426 -24.35 -6.28 16.67
C ASP A 426 -23.72 -7.15 17.78
N GLN A 427 -22.40 -7.31 17.74
CA GLN A 427 -21.60 -8.11 18.68
C GLN A 427 -20.85 -7.25 19.72
N VAL A 428 -20.90 -5.93 19.59
CA VAL A 428 -20.28 -5.01 20.55
C VAL A 428 -20.90 -5.16 21.94
N HIS A 429 -20.03 -5.29 22.94
CA HIS A 429 -20.42 -5.24 24.34
C HIS A 429 -20.32 -3.80 24.86
N PHE A 430 -21.45 -3.22 25.24
CA PHE A 430 -21.50 -1.87 25.82
C PHE A 430 -21.18 -1.94 27.31
N GLU A 431 -20.17 -1.19 27.72
CA GLU A 431 -19.71 -1.04 29.09
C GLU A 431 -20.07 0.35 29.61
N PRO A 432 -20.41 0.49 30.91
CA PRO A 432 -20.68 1.78 31.51
C PRO A 432 -19.38 2.59 31.62
N ASP A 433 -19.48 3.88 31.34
CA ASP A 433 -18.36 4.80 31.51
C ASP A 433 -18.84 6.15 32.06
N ARG A 434 -17.92 6.88 32.71
CA ARG A 434 -18.22 8.14 33.40
C ARG A 434 -18.58 9.27 32.44
N TRP A 435 -18.05 9.28 31.22
CA TRP A 435 -18.25 10.37 30.26
C TRP A 435 -19.46 10.16 29.36
N VAL A 436 -20.10 8.99 29.41
CA VAL A 436 -21.24 8.65 28.54
C VAL A 436 -22.40 9.63 28.74
N GLN A 437 -22.88 9.83 29.97
CA GLN A 437 -24.00 10.73 30.24
C GLN A 437 -23.66 12.20 29.96
N GLU A 438 -22.44 12.62 30.32
CA GLU A 438 -21.96 13.98 30.05
C GLU A 438 -21.87 14.27 28.55
N ALA A 439 -21.42 13.29 27.77
CA ALA A 439 -21.41 13.38 26.31
C ALA A 439 -22.83 13.56 25.76
N PHE A 440 -23.83 12.85 26.31
CA PHE A 440 -25.23 12.99 25.91
C PHE A 440 -25.80 14.38 26.23
N TRP A 441 -25.50 14.93 27.40
CA TRP A 441 -25.92 16.27 27.76
C TRP A 441 -25.26 17.37 26.91
N LEU A 442 -24.10 17.11 26.32
CA LEU A 442 -23.42 18.02 25.38
C LEU A 442 -23.99 17.93 23.94
N LEU A 443 -24.73 16.87 23.59
CA LEU A 443 -25.22 16.64 22.22
C LEU A 443 -26.07 17.78 21.64
N PRO A 444 -27.03 18.39 22.37
CA PRO A 444 -27.81 19.51 21.85
C PRO A 444 -26.94 20.65 21.30
N ASP A 445 -25.89 21.03 22.04
CA ASP A 445 -24.95 22.05 21.62
C ASP A 445 -24.03 21.57 20.49
N LEU A 446 -23.53 20.34 20.55
CA LEU A 446 -22.56 19.83 19.58
C LEU A 446 -23.19 19.51 18.22
N LEU A 447 -24.38 18.92 18.19
CA LEU A 447 -25.14 18.66 16.95
C LEU A 447 -25.41 19.97 16.20
N THR A 448 -25.73 21.03 16.93
CA THR A 448 -25.86 22.38 16.41
C THR A 448 -24.59 22.85 15.73
N GLN A 449 -23.44 22.72 16.39
CA GLN A 449 -22.15 23.13 15.85
C GLN A 449 -21.75 22.30 14.62
N ILE A 450 -21.99 20.98 14.63
CA ILE A 450 -21.68 20.11 13.49
C ILE A 450 -22.50 20.51 12.26
N ALA A 451 -23.80 20.79 12.42
CA ALA A 451 -24.65 21.26 11.35
C ALA A 451 -24.15 22.60 10.76
N LEU A 452 -23.74 23.54 11.61
CA LEU A 452 -23.19 24.83 11.18
C LEU A 452 -21.86 24.71 10.45
N MET A 453 -20.99 23.80 10.89
CA MET A 453 -19.72 23.56 10.20
C MET A 453 -19.91 23.00 8.80
N ASN A 454 -20.99 22.26 8.57
CA ASN A 454 -21.24 21.52 7.33
C ASN A 454 -20.01 20.72 6.87
N SER A 455 -19.26 20.18 7.83
CA SER A 455 -18.01 19.44 7.59
C SER A 455 -18.22 17.93 7.62
N SER A 456 -19.43 17.48 7.98
CA SER A 456 -19.81 16.08 7.93
C SER A 456 -19.92 15.64 6.47
N GLN A 457 -19.15 14.63 6.06
CA GLN A 457 -19.27 13.99 4.75
C GLN A 457 -20.51 13.07 4.66
N ILE A 458 -21.53 13.36 5.47
CA ILE A 458 -22.74 12.55 5.63
C ILE A 458 -23.73 12.95 4.53
N PRO A 459 -24.14 12.02 3.65
CA PRO A 459 -25.13 12.31 2.62
C PRO A 459 -26.49 12.67 3.24
N THR A 460 -27.08 13.78 2.79
CA THR A 460 -28.41 14.23 3.26
C THR A 460 -29.53 13.79 2.34
N TRP A 461 -29.28 13.73 1.02
CA TRP A 461 -30.32 13.55 0.01
C TRP A 461 -31.03 12.19 0.10
N ASP A 462 -32.36 12.20 0.26
CA ASP A 462 -33.22 11.02 0.41
C ASP A 462 -32.74 10.04 1.49
N ASN A 463 -32.04 10.54 2.52
CA ASN A 463 -31.34 9.70 3.49
C ASN A 463 -31.45 10.22 4.93
N LEU A 464 -32.65 10.68 5.30
CA LEU A 464 -32.90 11.35 6.57
C LEU A 464 -32.50 10.51 7.80
N ASP A 465 -32.87 9.23 7.84
CA ASP A 465 -32.58 8.34 8.98
C ASP A 465 -31.08 8.14 9.16
N LEU A 466 -30.36 7.79 8.09
CA LEU A 466 -28.91 7.60 8.18
C LEU A 466 -28.18 8.92 8.43
N TYR A 467 -28.69 10.05 7.96
CA TYR A 467 -28.12 11.35 8.31
C TYR A 467 -28.17 11.56 9.83
N VAL A 468 -29.34 11.37 10.43
CA VAL A 468 -29.57 11.51 11.87
C VAL A 468 -28.71 10.53 12.66
N GLU A 469 -28.68 9.26 12.27
CA GLU A 469 -27.84 8.26 12.95
C GLU A 469 -26.37 8.64 12.92
N ASN A 470 -25.85 9.02 11.74
CA ASN A 470 -24.43 9.31 11.59
C ASN A 470 -24.03 10.62 12.26
N VAL A 471 -24.86 11.66 12.24
CA VAL A 471 -24.53 12.94 12.89
C VAL A 471 -24.57 12.81 14.41
N ILE A 472 -25.55 12.07 14.96
CA ILE A 472 -25.61 11.75 16.39
C ILE A 472 -24.43 10.86 16.79
N ARG A 473 -24.09 9.85 15.99
CA ARG A 473 -22.91 9.01 16.23
C ARG A 473 -21.64 9.85 16.26
N GLN A 474 -21.40 10.65 15.24
CA GLN A 474 -20.24 11.54 15.17
C GLN A 474 -20.16 12.48 16.38
N ALA A 475 -21.30 13.08 16.78
CA ALA A 475 -21.37 13.96 17.93
C ALA A 475 -21.06 13.23 19.25
N TYR A 476 -21.67 12.07 19.50
CA TYR A 476 -21.47 11.31 20.72
C TYR A 476 -20.00 10.89 20.90
N LEU A 477 -19.40 10.31 19.86
CA LEU A 477 -18.01 9.85 19.91
C LEU A 477 -17.06 11.03 20.21
N ALA A 478 -17.27 12.17 19.56
CA ALA A 478 -16.44 13.34 19.73
C ALA A 478 -16.66 14.07 21.06
N ALA A 479 -17.89 14.08 21.57
CA ALA A 479 -18.22 14.59 22.90
C ALA A 479 -17.51 13.75 23.96
N TRP A 480 -17.61 12.42 23.90
CA TRP A 480 -16.90 11.51 24.79
C TRP A 480 -15.39 11.74 24.74
N ASP A 481 -14.79 11.77 23.54
CA ASP A 481 -13.35 12.03 23.37
C ASP A 481 -12.94 13.39 23.96
N SER A 482 -13.81 14.40 23.87
CA SER A 482 -13.51 15.72 24.43
C SER A 482 -13.46 15.72 25.96
N PHE A 483 -14.33 14.97 26.63
CA PHE A 483 -14.30 14.80 28.08
C PHE A 483 -13.09 13.99 28.50
N HIS A 484 -12.90 12.83 27.88
CA HIS A 484 -11.78 11.93 28.10
C HIS A 484 -10.44 12.67 28.01
N GLN A 485 -10.19 13.38 26.90
CA GLN A 485 -8.94 14.12 26.71
C GLN A 485 -8.77 15.37 27.58
N THR A 486 -9.81 15.82 28.29
CA THR A 486 -9.77 17.06 29.08
C THR A 486 -9.69 16.79 30.57
N PHE A 487 -10.37 15.73 31.03
CA PHE A 487 -10.56 15.48 32.45
C PHE A 487 -9.90 14.19 32.94
N ASP A 488 -9.41 13.31 32.07
CA ASP A 488 -8.72 12.10 32.53
C ASP A 488 -7.26 12.36 32.92
N ASP A 489 -6.82 11.68 33.97
CA ASP A 489 -5.46 11.80 34.49
C ASP A 489 -4.49 10.92 33.69
N THR A 490 -3.83 11.54 32.72
CA THR A 490 -2.80 10.89 31.89
C THR A 490 -1.48 10.61 32.64
N THR A 491 -1.35 11.00 33.92
CA THR A 491 -0.13 10.81 34.72
C THR A 491 -0.14 9.50 35.53
N ILE A 492 -1.27 8.79 35.59
CA ILE A 492 -1.43 7.57 36.39
C ILE A 492 -1.09 6.32 35.56
N ALA A 493 0.09 5.75 35.86
CA ALA A 493 0.65 4.41 35.58
C ALA A 493 0.65 3.84 34.12
N PRO A 494 1.74 3.16 33.70
CA PRO A 494 1.82 2.43 32.42
C PRO A 494 0.85 1.24 32.28
N SER A 495 0.14 0.86 33.35
CA SER A 495 -0.73 -0.33 33.39
C SER A 495 -2.03 -0.18 32.61
N THR A 496 -2.34 1.03 32.12
CA THR A 496 -3.49 1.28 31.27
C THR A 496 -3.13 1.24 29.78
N MET A 497 -1.89 1.54 29.36
CA MET A 497 -1.53 1.68 27.95
C MET A 497 -1.88 0.47 27.05
N SER A 498 -2.54 0.73 25.92
CA SER A 498 -2.83 -0.26 24.88
C SER A 498 -1.55 -0.64 24.10
N ILE A 499 -1.55 -1.84 23.53
CA ILE A 499 -0.45 -2.34 22.71
C ILE A 499 -0.82 -2.20 21.23
N ALA A 500 -0.01 -1.43 20.50
CA ALA A 500 -0.11 -1.28 19.06
C ALA A 500 0.92 -2.13 18.33
N ALA A 501 0.49 -2.82 17.27
CA ALA A 501 1.37 -3.41 16.27
C ALA A 501 1.38 -2.50 15.03
N PRO A 502 2.50 -1.81 14.74
CA PRO A 502 2.61 -0.90 13.62
C PRO A 502 2.54 -1.66 12.31
N VAL A 503 1.92 -1.09 11.29
CA VAL A 503 2.04 -1.60 9.92
C VAL A 503 3.35 -1.12 9.31
N ILE A 504 4.07 -2.02 8.64
CA ILE A 504 5.28 -1.70 7.88
C ILE A 504 4.98 -1.79 6.39
N SER A 505 5.34 -0.75 5.65
CA SER A 505 5.25 -0.75 4.19
C SER A 505 6.29 -1.69 3.59
N ARG A 506 5.83 -2.55 2.67
CA ARG A 506 6.61 -3.55 1.95
C ARG A 506 6.30 -3.49 0.47
N ILE A 507 7.23 -3.96 -0.34
CA ILE A 507 7.04 -4.09 -1.78
C ILE A 507 7.05 -5.57 -2.11
N ARG A 508 5.88 -6.14 -2.38
CA ARG A 508 5.72 -7.55 -2.69
C ARG A 508 6.01 -7.83 -4.17
N ALA A 509 6.85 -8.82 -4.42
CA ALA A 509 7.08 -9.31 -5.77
C ALA A 509 5.92 -10.18 -6.25
N SER A 510 5.42 -9.89 -7.46
CA SER A 510 4.45 -10.68 -8.20
C SER A 510 5.08 -11.15 -9.50
N VAL A 511 5.22 -12.46 -9.69
CA VAL A 511 5.95 -13.03 -10.82
C VAL A 511 5.00 -13.52 -11.92
N SER A 512 5.25 -13.08 -13.15
CA SER A 512 4.57 -13.60 -14.34
C SER A 512 5.20 -14.93 -14.77
N TYR A 513 4.62 -16.04 -14.31
CA TYR A 513 5.06 -17.38 -14.69
C TYR A 513 5.12 -17.57 -16.21
N ALA A 514 4.17 -17.01 -16.96
CA ALA A 514 4.17 -17.07 -18.41
C ALA A 514 5.45 -16.47 -19.02
N ARG A 515 5.90 -15.32 -18.53
CA ARG A 515 7.14 -14.67 -19.00
C ARG A 515 8.39 -15.45 -18.58
N VAL A 516 8.43 -15.96 -17.34
CA VAL A 516 9.55 -16.78 -16.83
C VAL A 516 9.70 -18.06 -17.65
N PHE A 517 8.61 -18.80 -17.87
CA PHE A 517 8.65 -20.06 -18.60
C PHE A 517 8.76 -19.87 -20.12
N ALA A 518 8.27 -18.76 -20.68
CA ALA A 518 8.57 -18.40 -22.07
C ALA A 518 10.07 -18.12 -22.26
N TRP A 519 10.69 -17.37 -21.33
CA TRP A 519 12.14 -17.17 -21.35
C TRP A 519 12.89 -18.50 -21.24
N LEU A 520 12.53 -19.36 -20.28
CA LEU A 520 13.13 -20.68 -20.12
C LEU A 520 12.97 -21.53 -21.39
N GLY A 521 11.76 -21.57 -21.95
CA GLY A 521 11.46 -22.33 -23.17
C GLY A 521 12.34 -21.89 -24.33
N VAL A 522 12.52 -20.58 -24.53
CA VAL A 522 13.42 -20.07 -25.56
C VAL A 522 14.88 -20.39 -25.22
N SER A 523 15.34 -20.27 -23.97
CA SER A 523 16.70 -20.67 -23.57
C SER A 523 16.98 -22.16 -23.81
N LEU A 524 16.01 -23.04 -23.57
CA LEU A 524 16.15 -24.48 -23.82
C LEU A 524 16.26 -24.84 -25.31
N LEU A 525 15.88 -23.96 -26.24
CA LEU A 525 16.15 -24.16 -27.67
C LEU A 525 17.66 -24.28 -27.95
N VAL A 526 18.52 -23.65 -27.15
CA VAL A 526 19.97 -23.78 -27.24
C VAL A 526 20.39 -25.24 -27.01
N ALA A 527 19.81 -25.90 -26.00
CA ALA A 527 20.05 -27.31 -25.72
C ALA A 527 19.57 -28.20 -26.87
N VAL A 528 18.39 -27.91 -27.44
CA VAL A 528 17.87 -28.61 -28.63
C VAL A 528 18.83 -28.44 -29.82
N GLY A 529 19.31 -27.22 -30.07
CA GLY A 529 20.32 -26.94 -31.09
C GLY A 529 21.62 -27.72 -30.86
N GLY A 530 22.03 -27.91 -29.61
CA GLY A 530 23.16 -28.76 -29.26
C GLY A 530 22.91 -30.23 -29.57
N LEU A 531 21.77 -30.79 -29.18
CA LEU A 531 21.42 -32.18 -29.50
C LEU A 531 21.38 -32.43 -31.01
N LEU A 532 20.84 -31.49 -31.78
CA LEU A 532 20.86 -31.54 -33.25
C LEU A 532 22.28 -31.52 -33.81
N LEU A 533 23.16 -30.68 -33.25
CA LEU A 533 24.58 -30.65 -33.63
C LEU A 533 25.27 -31.98 -33.32
N LEU A 534 25.00 -32.61 -32.17
CA LEU A 534 25.53 -33.93 -31.81
C LEU A 534 25.09 -35.01 -32.81
N ALA A 535 23.80 -35.04 -33.14
CA ALA A 535 23.26 -35.98 -34.12
C ALA A 535 23.91 -35.79 -35.50
N LEU A 536 24.17 -34.53 -35.90
CA LEU A 536 24.79 -34.22 -37.18
C LEU A 536 26.29 -34.55 -37.23
N GLN A 537 26.97 -34.54 -36.07
CA GLN A 537 28.38 -34.92 -35.93
C GLN A 537 28.60 -36.42 -35.75
N HIS A 538 27.54 -37.21 -35.59
CA HIS A 538 27.65 -38.66 -35.41
C HIS A 538 28.17 -39.33 -36.69
N GLY A 539 29.48 -39.62 -36.74
CA GLY A 539 30.14 -40.29 -37.86
C GLY A 539 31.05 -39.41 -38.73
N GLU A 540 31.35 -38.17 -38.35
CA GLU A 540 32.27 -37.29 -39.08
C GLU A 540 33.55 -36.98 -38.29
N GLU A 541 34.68 -36.74 -38.97
CA GLU A 541 35.93 -36.30 -38.33
C GLU A 541 35.76 -34.93 -37.66
N GLU A 542 36.29 -34.80 -36.45
CA GLU A 542 36.13 -33.59 -35.65
C GLU A 542 36.97 -32.42 -36.20
N PRO A 543 36.37 -31.26 -36.48
CA PRO A 543 37.09 -30.13 -37.05
C PRO A 543 38.08 -29.50 -36.08
N GLU A 544 39.33 -29.30 -36.51
CA GLU A 544 40.28 -28.44 -35.82
C GLU A 544 39.83 -26.97 -35.90
N MET A 545 39.68 -26.32 -34.74
CA MET A 545 39.28 -24.92 -34.65
C MET A 545 40.51 -24.01 -34.68
N PRO A 546 40.50 -22.91 -35.47
CA PRO A 546 41.60 -21.95 -35.49
C PRO A 546 41.79 -21.27 -34.12
N ASN A 547 43.03 -21.26 -33.63
CA ASN A 547 43.41 -20.62 -32.36
C ASN A 547 42.99 -19.13 -32.25
N SER A 548 42.82 -18.44 -33.39
CA SER A 548 42.40 -17.03 -33.43
C SER A 548 40.96 -16.79 -32.96
N ILE A 549 40.05 -17.73 -33.23
CA ILE A 549 38.65 -17.64 -32.78
C ILE A 549 38.59 -17.83 -31.27
N ILE A 550 39.36 -18.80 -30.77
CA ILE A 550 39.48 -19.09 -29.34
C ILE A 550 40.07 -17.90 -28.59
N ALA A 551 41.15 -17.32 -29.11
CA ALA A 551 41.78 -16.13 -28.52
C ALA A 551 40.82 -14.92 -28.52
N GLY A 552 40.03 -14.75 -29.60
CA GLY A 552 39.01 -13.71 -29.69
C GLY A 552 37.91 -13.88 -28.64
N GLN A 553 37.38 -15.09 -28.48
CA GLN A 553 36.37 -15.38 -27.47
C GLN A 553 36.89 -15.23 -26.04
N ALA A 554 38.12 -15.70 -25.78
CA ALA A 554 38.74 -15.54 -24.47
C ALA A 554 39.00 -14.06 -24.12
N ALA A 555 39.33 -13.22 -25.11
CA ALA A 555 39.50 -11.79 -24.92
C ALA A 555 38.17 -11.08 -24.63
N GLU A 556 37.10 -11.43 -25.35
CA GLU A 556 35.76 -10.89 -25.15
C GLU A 556 35.20 -11.33 -23.77
N ALA A 557 35.34 -12.62 -23.44
CA ALA A 557 35.02 -13.17 -22.12
C ALA A 557 35.72 -12.44 -20.97
N LYS A 558 37.03 -12.17 -21.13
CA LYS A 558 37.83 -11.45 -20.13
C LYS A 558 37.38 -10.00 -19.98
N LYS A 559 36.91 -9.36 -21.06
CA LYS A 559 36.36 -8.00 -21.03
C LYS A 559 35.05 -7.97 -20.27
N ASP A 560 34.11 -8.84 -20.61
CA ASP A 560 32.79 -8.93 -19.97
C ASP A 560 32.92 -9.27 -18.48
N ALA A 561 33.77 -10.25 -18.13
CA ALA A 561 34.03 -10.61 -16.72
C ALA A 561 34.62 -9.46 -15.91
N LYS A 562 35.46 -8.61 -16.53
CA LYS A 562 36.04 -7.44 -15.88
C LYS A 562 34.99 -6.34 -15.64
N GLU A 563 34.06 -6.18 -16.58
CA GLU A 563 32.94 -5.24 -16.45
C GLU A 563 31.98 -5.68 -15.33
N ILE A 564 31.65 -6.98 -15.27
CA ILE A 564 30.84 -7.57 -14.20
C ILE A 564 31.52 -7.40 -12.83
N MET A 565 32.81 -7.73 -12.71
CA MET A 565 33.52 -7.55 -11.44
C MET A 565 33.58 -6.09 -11.01
N LYS A 566 33.67 -5.15 -11.96
CA LYS A 566 33.61 -3.72 -11.67
C LYS A 566 32.23 -3.32 -11.13
N ASP A 567 31.17 -3.75 -11.78
CA ASP A 567 29.79 -3.47 -11.36
C ASP A 567 29.50 -4.12 -10.00
N LEU A 568 29.92 -5.37 -9.77
CA LEU A 568 29.79 -6.05 -8.48
C LEU A 568 30.62 -5.39 -7.38
N SER A 569 31.84 -4.92 -7.67
CA SER A 569 32.68 -4.22 -6.69
C SER A 569 32.12 -2.85 -6.29
N SER A 570 31.30 -2.24 -7.15
CA SER A 570 30.62 -0.98 -6.84
C SER A 570 29.42 -1.14 -5.89
N LEU A 571 28.99 -2.37 -5.62
CA LEU A 571 27.81 -2.67 -4.79
C LEU A 571 28.04 -2.57 -3.28
N GLY A 572 29.23 -2.15 -2.81
CA GLY A 572 29.45 -1.83 -1.40
C GLY A 572 29.06 -2.96 -0.42
N PHE A 573 29.26 -4.22 -0.81
CA PHE A 573 29.00 -5.39 0.05
C PHE A 573 30.08 -5.63 1.12
N PHE A 574 31.03 -4.70 1.28
CA PHE A 574 32.00 -4.66 2.37
C PHE A 574 32.07 -3.27 2.97
#